data_AF-A0A6N8HAM7-F1
#
_entry.id   AF-A0A6N8HAM7-F1
#
_cell.length_a   1.000
_cell.length_b   1.000
_cell.length_c   1.000
_cell.angle_alpha   90.00
_cell.angle_beta   90.00
_cell.angle_gamma   90.00
#
_symmetry.space_group_name_H-M   'P 1'
#
loop_
_entity.id
_entity.type
_entity.pdbx_description
1 polymer ?
#
loop_
_entity_poly.entity_id
_entity_poly.type
_entity_poly.pdbx_seq_one_letter_code
_entity_poly.pdbx_strand_id
1 'polypeptide(L)'
;MPPKRNRPLRDQQGLAMILVLCLGALFVALAAALVYAASLMMANADRQLPEQDVYELAVSFSDVLEQELLHYTGAKEKDGAMTEENDQSIGYFINHIYVKKGSIDNPYGDDTDHTFTLQAPEGIDEMTVTLNKHPSDDVDEGGNVIDNEPITENLSNLLIKLRNQRENGSTMNVDDYVIRVTVKVVKGDQSYSYTRKYKHTGIYSYYYTLDNENTRYSFNGAEGDTALKLTNMATSEERTVTKNDASTLYLRYSMDTDSACIFTRINGNDE
;
A
#
# COMPACT_ATOMS: atom_id res chain seq x y z
N MET A 1 -40.51 32.19 102.83
CA MET A 1 -39.19 32.16 102.15
C MET A 1 -38.38 31.05 102.80
N PRO A 2 -37.83 30.05 102.07
CA PRO A 2 -36.68 30.17 101.14
C PRO A 2 -36.96 29.62 99.70
N PRO A 3 -35.98 29.63 98.76
CA PRO A 3 -36.23 29.85 97.33
C PRO A 3 -36.15 28.65 96.37
N LYS A 4 -36.67 28.90 95.15
CA LYS A 4 -36.54 28.18 93.87
C LYS A 4 -35.17 27.56 93.59
N ARG A 5 -35.16 26.44 92.85
CA ARG A 5 -34.09 26.15 91.87
C ARG A 5 -34.66 25.52 90.60
N ASN A 6 -34.97 26.37 89.63
CA ASN A 6 -35.18 25.96 88.25
C ASN A 6 -33.85 25.40 87.72
N ARG A 7 -33.86 24.16 87.22
CA ARG A 7 -32.75 23.61 86.43
C ARG A 7 -32.79 24.24 85.04
N PRO A 8 -31.75 24.95 84.58
CA PRO A 8 -31.64 25.29 83.17
C PRO A 8 -31.10 24.07 82.41
N LEU A 9 -31.93 23.51 81.53
CA LEU A 9 -31.48 22.65 80.44
C LEU A 9 -30.68 23.52 79.46
N ARG A 10 -29.37 23.69 79.66
CA ARG A 10 -28.56 24.55 78.77
C ARG A 10 -27.10 24.12 78.61
N ASP A 11 -26.82 22.81 78.60
CA ASP A 11 -25.46 22.30 78.32
C ASP A 11 -25.38 21.13 77.31
N GLN A 12 -26.50 20.57 76.86
CA GLN A 12 -26.51 19.55 75.79
C GLN A 12 -26.63 20.14 74.37
N GLN A 13 -27.17 21.36 74.23
CA GLN A 13 -27.37 21.98 72.92
C GLN A 13 -26.06 22.43 72.26
N GLY A 14 -25.05 22.84 73.03
CA GLY A 14 -23.76 23.29 72.49
C GLY A 14 -22.91 22.16 71.91
N LEU A 15 -22.82 21.02 72.61
CA LEU A 15 -22.10 19.83 72.13
C LEU A 15 -22.81 19.17 70.93
N ALA A 16 -24.14 19.12 70.95
CA ALA A 16 -24.91 18.64 69.81
C ALA A 16 -24.70 19.52 68.57
N MET A 17 -24.61 20.84 68.75
CA MET A 17 -24.36 21.77 67.63
C MET A 17 -22.98 21.57 67.01
N ILE A 18 -21.93 21.33 67.82
CA ILE A 18 -20.57 21.05 67.33
C ILE A 18 -20.51 19.71 66.59
N LEU A 19 -21.13 18.66 67.13
CA LEU A 19 -21.16 17.35 66.49
C LEU A 19 -21.88 17.39 65.13
N VAL A 20 -23.00 18.11 65.04
CA VAL A 20 -23.75 18.28 63.79
C VAL A 20 -22.92 19.04 62.75
N LEU A 21 -22.18 20.07 63.15
CA LEU A 21 -21.27 20.79 62.26
C LEU A 21 -20.12 19.92 61.77
N CYS A 22 -19.51 19.11 62.64
CA CYS A 22 -18.43 18.19 62.27
C CYS A 22 -18.90 17.07 61.33
N LEU A 23 -20.05 16.46 61.60
CA LEU A 23 -20.65 15.46 60.72
C LEU A 23 -21.05 16.07 59.37
N GLY A 24 -21.63 17.26 59.36
CA GLY A 24 -21.98 17.98 58.14
C GLY A 24 -20.76 18.26 57.25
N ALA A 25 -19.66 18.75 57.83
CA ALA A 25 -18.42 19.01 57.10
C ALA A 25 -17.80 17.74 56.52
N LEU A 26 -17.87 16.61 57.25
CA LEU A 26 -17.34 15.34 56.79
C LEU A 26 -18.12 14.78 55.60
N PHE A 27 -19.45 14.90 55.60
CA PHE A 27 -20.28 14.52 54.45
C PHE A 27 -20.06 15.40 53.22
N VAL A 28 -19.84 16.71 53.41
CA VAL A 28 -19.52 17.62 52.28
C VAL A 28 -18.15 17.28 51.69
N ALA A 29 -17.14 17.02 52.53
CA ALA A 29 -15.82 16.62 52.06
C ALA A 29 -15.86 15.25 51.34
N LEU A 30 -16.62 14.29 51.87
CA LEU A 30 -16.82 12.98 51.24
C LEU A 30 -17.58 13.10 49.91
N ALA A 31 -18.62 13.93 49.84
CA ALA A 31 -19.36 14.18 48.61
C ALA A 31 -18.47 14.85 47.55
N ALA A 32 -17.65 15.83 47.93
CA ALA A 32 -16.69 16.45 47.02
C ALA A 32 -15.64 15.45 46.53
N ALA A 33 -15.14 14.57 47.40
CA ALA A 33 -14.19 13.51 47.03
C ALA A 33 -14.83 12.46 46.12
N LEU A 34 -16.09 12.07 46.37
CA LEU A 34 -16.83 11.13 45.53
C LEU A 34 -17.19 11.72 44.17
N VAL A 35 -17.58 13.00 44.11
CA VAL A 35 -17.81 13.70 42.84
C VAL A 35 -16.49 13.84 42.08
N TYR A 36 -15.39 14.18 42.74
CA TYR A 36 -14.07 14.24 42.12
C TYR A 36 -13.62 12.87 41.59
N ALA A 37 -13.78 11.81 42.39
CA ALA A 37 -13.47 10.44 41.97
C ALA A 37 -14.37 9.97 40.82
N ALA A 38 -15.67 10.29 40.86
CA ALA A 38 -16.61 10.00 39.78
C ALA A 38 -16.28 10.78 38.50
N SER A 39 -15.91 12.06 38.62
CA SER A 39 -15.44 12.87 37.48
C SER A 39 -14.14 12.33 36.90
N LEU A 40 -13.20 11.85 37.72
CA LEU A 40 -11.98 11.19 37.26
C LEU A 40 -12.26 9.85 36.59
N MET A 41 -13.17 9.06 37.13
CA MET A 41 -13.61 7.78 36.55
C MET A 41 -14.38 7.98 35.25
N MET A 42 -15.22 9.03 35.14
CA MET A 42 -15.91 9.39 33.90
C MET A 42 -14.95 9.97 32.85
N ALA A 43 -13.99 10.82 33.26
CA ALA A 43 -12.92 11.27 32.38
C ALA A 43 -11.99 10.13 31.91
N ASN A 44 -11.87 9.05 32.69
CA ASN A 44 -11.15 7.84 32.27
C ASN A 44 -12.03 6.86 31.47
N ALA A 45 -13.35 6.86 31.64
CA ALA A 45 -14.27 5.99 30.90
C ALA A 45 -14.52 6.49 29.48
N ASP A 46 -14.49 7.82 29.26
CA ASP A 46 -14.48 8.46 27.93
C ASP A 46 -13.08 8.40 27.27
N ARG A 47 -12.07 8.00 28.03
CA ARG A 47 -10.75 7.55 27.56
C ARG A 47 -10.70 6.02 27.38
N GLN A 48 -11.78 5.38 26.92
CA GLN A 48 -11.62 4.11 26.20
C GLN A 48 -10.98 4.43 24.84
N LEU A 49 -9.69 4.75 24.98
CA LEU A 49 -8.59 4.87 24.05
C LEU A 49 -8.95 5.55 22.73
N PRO A 50 -8.85 6.88 22.62
CA PRO A 50 -8.66 7.53 21.32
C PRO A 50 -7.54 6.86 20.49
N GLU A 51 -6.57 6.17 21.13
CA GLU A 51 -5.62 5.24 20.49
C GLU A 51 -6.29 4.08 19.74
N GLN A 52 -7.32 3.47 20.32
CA GLN A 52 -8.10 2.41 19.72
C GLN A 52 -8.97 2.93 18.56
N ASP A 53 -9.53 4.14 18.69
CA ASP A 53 -10.28 4.79 17.60
C ASP A 53 -9.38 5.02 16.36
N VAL A 54 -8.21 5.63 16.55
CA VAL A 54 -7.29 5.91 15.43
C VAL A 54 -6.70 4.63 14.85
N TYR A 55 -6.48 3.60 15.69
CA TYR A 55 -6.08 2.26 15.26
C TYR A 55 -7.14 1.61 14.37
N GLU A 56 -8.38 1.51 14.86
CA GLU A 56 -9.47 0.84 14.15
C GLU A 56 -9.79 1.55 12.83
N LEU A 57 -9.74 2.88 12.82
CA LEU A 57 -9.95 3.67 11.60
C LEU A 57 -8.82 3.47 10.57
N ALA A 58 -7.56 3.47 11.01
CA ALA A 58 -6.44 3.24 10.10
C ALA A 58 -6.48 1.83 9.48
N VAL A 59 -6.79 0.80 10.30
CA VAL A 59 -6.89 -0.58 9.84
C VAL A 59 -8.07 -0.78 8.90
N SER A 60 -9.26 -0.30 9.27
CA SER A 60 -10.47 -0.45 8.45
C SER A 60 -10.34 0.28 7.10
N PHE A 61 -9.74 1.46 7.07
CA PHE A 61 -9.47 2.13 5.81
C PHE A 61 -8.42 1.40 4.97
N SER A 62 -7.39 0.84 5.61
CA SER A 62 -6.43 -0.02 4.92
C SER A 62 -7.07 -1.28 4.35
N ASP A 63 -8.12 -1.83 4.96
CA ASP A 63 -8.89 -2.95 4.40
C ASP A 63 -9.67 -2.54 3.14
N VAL A 64 -10.25 -1.35 3.11
CA VAL A 64 -10.93 -0.82 1.92
C VAL A 64 -9.93 -0.61 0.78
N LEU A 65 -8.78 0.02 1.06
CA LEU A 65 -7.71 0.20 0.06
C LEU A 65 -7.19 -1.14 -0.45
N GLU A 66 -7.06 -2.14 0.41
CA GLU A 66 -6.67 -3.48 -0.01
C GLU A 66 -7.67 -4.07 -1.00
N GLN A 67 -8.97 -4.00 -0.69
CA GLN A 67 -9.99 -4.51 -1.60
C GLN A 67 -9.93 -3.78 -2.94
N GLU A 68 -9.79 -2.46 -2.94
CA GLU A 68 -9.63 -1.67 -4.17
C GLU A 68 -8.42 -2.13 -4.98
N LEU A 69 -7.24 -2.24 -4.36
CA LEU A 69 -6.01 -2.65 -5.02
C LEU A 69 -6.08 -4.08 -5.57
N LEU A 70 -6.56 -5.04 -4.78
CA LEU A 70 -6.63 -6.45 -5.20
C LEU A 70 -7.65 -6.71 -6.32
N HIS A 71 -8.64 -5.83 -6.51
CA HIS A 71 -9.59 -5.91 -7.63
C HIS A 71 -9.18 -5.04 -8.83
N TYR A 72 -8.18 -4.18 -8.66
CA TYR A 72 -7.66 -3.37 -9.74
C TYR A 72 -6.84 -4.22 -10.71
N THR A 73 -7.21 -4.18 -12.00
CA THR A 73 -6.54 -4.98 -13.04
C THR A 73 -5.77 -4.15 -14.06
N GLY A 74 -5.81 -2.82 -13.98
CA GLY A 74 -5.13 -1.91 -14.92
C GLY A 74 -5.60 -2.01 -16.38
N ALA A 75 -6.46 -2.96 -16.72
CA ALA A 75 -6.98 -3.14 -18.06
C ALA A 75 -8.03 -2.06 -18.31
N LYS A 76 -7.93 -1.39 -19.47
CA LYS A 76 -9.11 -0.77 -20.08
C LYS A 76 -10.20 -1.85 -20.08
N GLU A 77 -11.31 -1.62 -19.38
CA GLU A 77 -12.47 -2.46 -19.61
C GLU A 77 -12.73 -2.40 -21.12
N LYS A 78 -12.57 -3.56 -21.77
CA LYS A 78 -12.60 -3.73 -23.22
C LYS A 78 -13.95 -3.33 -23.83
N ASP A 79 -14.93 -2.97 -22.99
CA ASP A 79 -16.30 -2.59 -23.31
C ASP A 79 -16.60 -1.08 -23.12
N GLY A 80 -15.58 -0.23 -23.01
CA GLY A 80 -15.75 1.22 -23.19
C GLY A 80 -16.52 1.94 -22.07
N ALA A 81 -16.59 1.37 -20.87
CA ALA A 81 -17.32 1.95 -19.75
C ALA A 81 -16.51 2.98 -18.94
N MET A 82 -15.18 3.02 -19.06
CA MET A 82 -14.33 4.03 -18.41
C MET A 82 -13.29 4.57 -19.39
N THR A 83 -13.48 5.83 -19.81
CA THR A 83 -12.42 6.63 -20.43
C THR A 83 -11.37 6.97 -19.36
N GLU A 84 -10.08 6.84 -19.69
CA GLU A 84 -8.91 7.07 -18.80
C GLU A 84 -8.99 8.34 -17.93
N GLU A 85 -9.76 9.35 -18.34
CA GLU A 85 -9.80 10.66 -17.70
C GLU A 85 -10.54 10.73 -16.35
N ASN A 86 -11.25 9.68 -15.92
CA ASN A 86 -12.11 9.75 -14.72
C ASN A 86 -11.88 8.66 -13.66
N ASP A 87 -10.92 7.75 -13.85
CA ASP A 87 -10.59 6.78 -12.80
C ASP A 87 -9.69 7.46 -11.74
N GLN A 88 -10.30 7.78 -10.59
CA GLN A 88 -9.63 8.42 -9.46
C GLN A 88 -9.21 7.41 -8.38
N SER A 89 -9.20 6.11 -8.72
CA SER A 89 -8.75 5.05 -7.81
C SER A 89 -7.25 5.15 -7.50
N ILE A 90 -6.86 4.67 -6.32
CA ILE A 90 -5.46 4.57 -5.92
C ILE A 90 -4.71 3.56 -6.80
N GLY A 91 -5.39 2.50 -7.26
CA GLY A 91 -4.84 1.52 -8.20
C GLY A 91 -4.48 2.16 -9.53
N TYR A 92 -5.35 3.03 -10.06
CA TYR A 92 -5.08 3.79 -11.28
C TYR A 92 -3.88 4.71 -11.12
N PHE A 93 -3.84 5.50 -10.05
CA PHE A 93 -2.71 6.36 -9.75
C PHE A 93 -1.41 5.57 -9.68
N ILE A 94 -1.39 4.44 -8.96
CA ILE A 94 -0.19 3.63 -8.80
C ILE A 94 0.29 3.12 -10.15
N ASN A 95 -0.58 2.46 -10.93
CA ASN A 95 -0.19 1.80 -12.18
C ASN A 95 0.21 2.79 -13.29
N HIS A 96 -0.55 3.88 -13.46
CA HIS A 96 -0.38 4.77 -14.61
C HIS A 96 0.51 5.98 -14.34
N ILE A 97 0.71 6.34 -13.08
CA ILE A 97 1.42 7.57 -12.69
C ILE A 97 2.63 7.24 -11.82
N TYR A 98 2.44 6.51 -10.72
CA TYR A 98 3.49 6.32 -9.71
C TYR A 98 4.59 5.35 -10.15
N VAL A 99 4.23 4.18 -10.71
CA VAL A 99 5.19 3.11 -11.07
C VAL A 99 5.71 3.19 -12.51
N LYS A 100 5.16 4.09 -13.34
CA LYS A 100 5.42 4.16 -14.79
C LYS A 100 6.93 4.23 -15.10
N LYS A 101 7.51 3.09 -15.47
CA LYS A 101 8.95 2.95 -15.76
C LYS A 101 9.26 3.49 -17.16
N GLY A 102 10.43 4.12 -17.35
CA GLY A 102 10.93 4.51 -18.68
C GLY A 102 10.31 5.77 -19.30
N SER A 103 9.33 6.41 -18.67
CA SER A 103 8.88 7.75 -19.07
C SER A 103 9.87 8.79 -18.55
N ILE A 104 10.39 9.66 -19.44
CA ILE A 104 11.17 10.86 -19.04
C ILE A 104 10.36 11.72 -18.04
N ASP A 105 9.04 11.61 -18.11
CA ASP A 105 8.11 12.41 -17.31
C ASP A 105 7.61 11.70 -16.04
N ASN A 106 8.15 10.55 -15.62
CA ASN A 106 7.76 10.00 -14.31
C ASN A 106 8.38 10.87 -13.20
N PRO A 107 7.58 11.66 -12.45
CA PRO A 107 8.13 12.54 -11.42
C PRO A 107 8.50 11.78 -10.14
N TYR A 108 8.13 10.51 -10.02
CA TYR A 108 8.33 9.69 -8.83
C TYR A 108 9.53 8.76 -9.04
N GLY A 109 10.64 9.10 -8.37
CA GLY A 109 11.79 8.21 -8.26
C GLY A 109 11.48 6.99 -7.40
N ASP A 110 12.35 5.99 -7.48
CA ASP A 110 12.32 4.84 -6.57
C ASP A 110 12.61 5.30 -5.13
N ASP A 111 12.06 4.58 -4.15
CA ASP A 111 12.14 4.90 -2.71
C ASP A 111 11.68 6.33 -2.33
N THR A 112 10.88 6.98 -3.19
CA THR A 112 10.33 8.31 -2.95
C THR A 112 8.90 8.23 -2.44
N ASP A 113 8.65 8.81 -1.27
CA ASP A 113 7.33 8.86 -0.68
C ASP A 113 6.39 9.80 -1.44
N HIS A 114 5.14 9.36 -1.63
CA HIS A 114 4.06 10.22 -2.07
C HIS A 114 2.87 10.13 -1.12
N THR A 115 2.49 11.27 -0.53
CA THR A 115 1.42 11.33 0.48
C THR A 115 0.19 12.05 -0.06
N PHE A 116 -0.95 11.38 0.04
CA PHE A 116 -2.28 11.95 -0.15
C PHE A 116 -2.86 12.34 1.19
N THR A 117 -3.37 13.56 1.29
CA THR A 117 -4.24 13.98 2.39
C THR A 117 -5.69 13.74 2.00
N LEU A 118 -6.41 12.98 2.83
CA LEU A 118 -7.81 12.63 2.60
C LEU A 118 -8.74 13.55 3.38
N GLN A 119 -10.00 13.61 2.94
CA GLN A 119 -11.03 14.25 3.73
C GLN A 119 -11.27 13.43 5.01
N ALA A 120 -10.88 14.00 6.15
CA ALA A 120 -11.04 13.35 7.45
C ALA A 120 -12.53 13.26 7.86
N PRO A 121 -12.97 12.11 8.42
CA PRO A 121 -14.29 11.98 9.04
C PRO A 121 -14.49 12.94 10.22
N GLU A 122 -15.74 13.15 10.64
CA GLU A 122 -16.05 13.97 11.81
C GLU A 122 -15.32 13.44 13.07
N GLY A 123 -14.64 14.33 13.78
CA GLY A 123 -13.87 13.98 14.98
C GLY A 123 -12.47 13.41 14.73
N ILE A 124 -11.99 13.44 13.48
CA ILE A 124 -10.61 13.12 13.08
C ILE A 124 -9.93 14.39 12.57
N ASP A 125 -8.69 14.65 13.00
CA ASP A 125 -7.96 15.86 12.63
C ASP A 125 -7.24 15.70 11.29
N GLU A 126 -6.65 14.54 11.05
CA GLU A 126 -5.90 14.25 9.83
C GLU A 126 -6.03 12.78 9.45
N MET A 127 -6.16 12.54 8.15
CA MET A 127 -6.06 11.21 7.56
C MET A 127 -5.22 11.27 6.29
N THR A 128 -4.19 10.43 6.20
CA THR A 128 -3.27 10.40 5.06
C THR A 128 -3.01 8.98 4.58
N VAL A 129 -2.69 8.86 3.29
CA VAL A 129 -2.18 7.64 2.66
C VAL A 129 -0.83 7.97 2.07
N THR A 130 0.22 7.27 2.50
CA THR A 130 1.57 7.42 1.95
C THR A 130 1.93 6.18 1.15
N LEU A 131 2.36 6.40 -0.09
CA LEU A 131 2.92 5.40 -0.97
C LEU A 131 4.43 5.48 -0.94
N ASN A 132 5.07 4.31 -0.88
CA ASN A 132 6.50 4.15 -1.12
C ASN A 132 6.68 2.94 -2.04
N LYS A 133 7.49 3.06 -3.08
CA LYS A 133 7.80 1.95 -4.00
C LYS A 133 9.27 1.59 -3.92
N HIS A 134 9.54 0.30 -4.01
CA HIS A 134 10.87 -0.27 -4.16
C HIS A 134 10.87 -1.24 -5.34
N PRO A 135 11.86 -1.23 -6.24
CA PRO A 135 11.96 -2.22 -7.31
C PRO A 135 11.91 -3.65 -6.74
N SER A 136 11.25 -4.56 -7.45
CA SER A 136 11.29 -5.98 -7.10
C SER A 136 12.67 -6.58 -7.39
N ASP A 137 13.05 -7.63 -6.67
CA ASP A 137 14.28 -8.40 -6.92
C ASP A 137 14.33 -9.00 -8.34
N ASP A 138 13.17 -9.15 -8.98
CA ASP A 138 13.02 -9.69 -10.34
C ASP A 138 13.38 -8.65 -11.44
N VAL A 139 13.69 -7.42 -11.06
CA VAL A 139 13.97 -6.33 -12.00
C VAL A 139 15.42 -5.87 -11.88
N ASP A 140 16.15 -5.95 -12.98
CA ASP A 140 17.47 -5.32 -13.06
C ASP A 140 17.37 -3.79 -12.88
N GLU A 141 18.20 -3.25 -11.97
CA GLU A 141 18.32 -1.82 -11.62
C GLU A 141 18.55 -0.91 -12.84
N GLY A 142 18.96 -1.47 -13.99
CA GLY A 142 19.34 -0.73 -15.20
C GLY A 142 18.52 -1.00 -16.46
N GLY A 143 17.43 -1.80 -16.43
CA GLY A 143 16.82 -2.20 -17.71
C GLY A 143 15.41 -2.78 -17.71
N ASN A 144 15.00 -3.19 -18.92
CA ASN A 144 13.79 -3.96 -19.22
C ASN A 144 14.11 -5.40 -19.65
N VAL A 145 15.25 -5.94 -19.21
CA VAL A 145 15.70 -7.30 -19.54
C VAL A 145 15.12 -8.26 -18.50
N ILE A 146 14.63 -9.42 -18.95
CA ILE A 146 14.12 -10.48 -18.07
C ILE A 146 15.04 -11.70 -18.09
N ASP A 147 15.46 -12.09 -19.29
CA ASP A 147 16.31 -13.26 -19.50
C ASP A 147 17.24 -12.98 -20.68
N ASN A 148 18.38 -13.66 -20.71
CA ASN A 148 19.29 -13.61 -21.83
C ASN A 148 19.98 -14.95 -22.02
N GLU A 149 20.09 -15.37 -23.27
CA GLU A 149 20.61 -16.70 -23.63
C GLU A 149 21.55 -16.58 -24.84
N PRO A 150 22.77 -17.14 -24.76
CA PRO A 150 23.68 -17.15 -25.90
C PRO A 150 23.15 -18.09 -26.99
N ILE A 151 23.18 -17.63 -28.23
CA ILE A 151 22.85 -18.42 -29.42
C ILE A 151 24.07 -19.28 -29.75
N THR A 152 24.16 -20.45 -29.10
CA THR A 152 25.29 -21.39 -29.22
C THR A 152 24.97 -22.56 -30.16
N GLU A 153 25.93 -23.47 -30.36
CA GLU A 153 25.81 -24.61 -31.26
C GLU A 153 24.63 -25.56 -30.99
N ASN A 154 24.06 -25.53 -29.78
CA ASN A 154 22.88 -26.30 -29.38
C ASN A 154 21.70 -25.37 -29.02
N LEU A 155 20.79 -25.20 -29.98
CA LEU A 155 19.62 -24.35 -29.81
C LEU A 155 18.43 -25.05 -29.14
N SER A 156 18.48 -26.37 -28.89
CA SER A 156 17.27 -27.12 -28.50
C SER A 156 16.64 -26.58 -27.21
N ASN A 157 17.45 -26.26 -26.19
CA ASN A 157 16.96 -25.69 -24.93
C ASN A 157 16.37 -24.28 -25.11
N LEU A 158 17.06 -23.42 -25.87
CA LEU A 158 16.60 -22.07 -26.20
C LEU A 158 15.28 -22.12 -26.97
N LEU A 159 15.15 -23.03 -27.95
CA LEU A 159 13.92 -23.21 -28.72
C LEU A 159 12.74 -23.66 -27.86
N ILE A 160 12.97 -24.51 -26.85
CA ILE A 160 11.92 -24.89 -25.90
C ILE A 160 11.44 -23.64 -25.14
N LYS A 161 12.37 -22.82 -24.60
CA LYS A 161 12.03 -21.56 -23.92
C LYS A 161 11.22 -20.62 -24.82
N LEU A 162 11.70 -20.37 -26.04
CA LEU A 162 11.07 -19.43 -26.98
C LEU A 162 9.68 -19.90 -27.44
N ARG A 163 9.50 -21.21 -27.66
CA ARG A 163 8.20 -21.80 -28.03
C ARG A 163 7.21 -21.70 -26.87
N ASN A 164 7.62 -22.04 -25.65
CA ASN A 164 6.78 -21.90 -24.47
C ASN A 164 6.36 -20.43 -24.25
N GLN A 165 7.29 -19.50 -24.41
CA GLN A 165 7.00 -18.07 -24.28
C GLN A 165 5.98 -17.60 -25.34
N ARG A 166 6.10 -18.08 -26.58
CA ARG A 166 5.14 -17.79 -27.66
C ARG A 166 3.77 -18.41 -27.40
N GLU A 167 3.71 -19.62 -26.87
CA GLU A 167 2.45 -20.30 -26.51
C GLU A 167 1.70 -19.59 -25.37
N ASN A 168 2.43 -18.95 -24.45
CA ASN A 168 1.86 -18.14 -23.37
C ASN A 168 1.29 -16.78 -23.85
N GLY A 169 1.44 -16.43 -25.13
CA GLY A 169 0.88 -15.23 -25.74
C GLY A 169 1.91 -14.13 -26.01
N SER A 170 1.43 -12.92 -26.25
CA SER A 170 2.25 -11.73 -26.60
C SER A 170 2.63 -10.88 -25.39
N THR A 171 2.18 -11.26 -24.20
CA THR A 171 2.41 -10.54 -22.94
C THR A 171 3.09 -11.43 -21.92
N MET A 172 3.69 -10.81 -20.92
CA MET A 172 4.28 -11.47 -19.77
C MET A 172 3.97 -10.70 -18.49
N ASN A 173 4.03 -11.41 -17.37
CA ASN A 173 3.87 -10.82 -16.05
C ASN A 173 5.28 -10.54 -15.51
N VAL A 174 5.53 -9.31 -15.08
CA VAL A 174 6.78 -8.89 -14.45
C VAL A 174 6.43 -8.30 -13.10
N ASP A 175 6.93 -8.93 -12.04
CA ASP A 175 6.88 -8.36 -10.70
C ASP A 175 7.85 -7.20 -10.67
N ASP A 176 7.35 -5.97 -10.79
CA ASP A 176 8.19 -4.80 -11.07
C ASP A 176 8.52 -4.00 -9.81
N TYR A 177 7.58 -3.89 -8.88
CA TYR A 177 7.73 -3.14 -7.64
C TYR A 177 7.05 -3.83 -6.45
N VAL A 178 7.64 -3.60 -5.28
CA VAL A 178 6.96 -3.71 -3.99
C VAL A 178 6.47 -2.33 -3.59
N ILE A 179 5.16 -2.19 -3.44
CA ILE A 179 4.49 -0.96 -3.01
C ILE A 179 4.12 -1.09 -1.53
N ARG A 180 4.63 -0.18 -0.70
CA ARG A 180 4.18 0.01 0.68
C ARG A 180 3.11 1.09 0.70
N VAL A 181 1.99 0.78 1.32
CA VAL A 181 0.86 1.69 1.50
C VAL A 181 0.66 1.89 3.00
N THR A 182 0.91 3.10 3.48
CA THR A 182 0.79 3.47 4.90
C THR A 182 -0.40 4.39 5.08
N VAL A 183 -1.41 3.93 5.82
CA VAL A 183 -2.53 4.76 6.27
C VAL A 183 -2.18 5.34 7.63
N LYS A 184 -2.29 6.66 7.79
CA LYS A 184 -2.10 7.35 9.07
C LYS A 184 -3.35 8.14 9.44
N VAL A 185 -3.75 8.03 10.70
CA VAL A 185 -4.88 8.75 11.30
C VAL A 185 -4.39 9.52 12.53
N VAL A 186 -4.85 10.76 12.69
CA VAL A 186 -4.54 11.64 13.83
C VAL A 186 -5.84 12.18 14.45
N LYS A 187 -5.93 12.14 15.79
CA LYS A 187 -7.04 12.68 16.60
C LYS A 187 -6.49 13.21 17.93
N GLY A 188 -6.51 14.52 18.12
CA GLY A 188 -5.86 15.20 19.24
C GLY A 188 -4.37 14.87 19.30
N ASP A 189 -3.92 14.41 20.47
CA ASP A 189 -2.53 13.98 20.68
C ASP A 189 -2.26 12.53 20.25
N GLN A 190 -3.27 11.83 19.71
CA GLN A 190 -3.18 10.44 19.34
C GLN A 190 -2.99 10.27 17.83
N SER A 191 -2.13 9.33 17.45
CA SER A 191 -1.93 8.97 16.05
C SER A 191 -1.60 7.50 15.90
N TYR A 192 -2.08 6.89 14.82
CA TYR A 192 -1.70 5.53 14.45
C TYR A 192 -1.39 5.45 12.96
N SER A 193 -0.40 4.62 12.62
CA SER A 193 -0.01 4.32 11.24
C SER A 193 -0.02 2.83 11.02
N TYR A 194 -0.64 2.41 9.92
CA TYR A 194 -0.77 1.02 9.55
C TYR A 194 -0.29 0.84 8.11
N THR A 195 0.67 -0.06 7.92
CA THR A 195 1.35 -0.26 6.63
C THR A 195 1.06 -1.64 6.08
N ARG A 196 0.73 -1.72 4.80
CA ARG A 196 0.65 -2.97 4.04
C ARG A 196 1.58 -2.93 2.85
N LYS A 197 2.02 -4.12 2.43
CA LYS A 197 2.89 -4.31 1.27
C LYS A 197 2.15 -5.07 0.19
N TYR A 198 2.27 -4.57 -1.03
CA TYR A 198 1.70 -5.17 -2.22
C TYR A 198 2.81 -5.36 -3.23
N LYS A 199 2.81 -6.52 -3.86
CA LYS A 199 3.57 -6.74 -5.08
C LYS A 199 2.75 -6.19 -6.24
N HIS A 200 3.35 -5.28 -7.00
CA HIS A 200 2.82 -4.86 -8.30
C HIS A 200 3.39 -5.79 -9.36
N THR A 201 2.51 -6.35 -10.17
CA THR A 201 2.87 -7.23 -11.29
C THR A 201 2.35 -6.59 -12.57
N GLY A 202 3.22 -5.96 -13.34
CA GLY A 202 2.87 -5.38 -14.63
C GLY A 202 2.73 -6.45 -15.71
N ILE A 203 1.72 -6.30 -16.57
CA ILE A 203 1.45 -7.17 -17.71
C ILE A 203 1.92 -6.47 -18.98
N TYR A 204 3.15 -6.78 -19.40
CA TYR A 204 3.82 -6.09 -20.48
C TYR A 204 3.84 -6.89 -21.77
N SER A 205 3.77 -6.21 -22.91
CA SER A 205 4.21 -6.80 -24.18
C SER A 205 5.71 -7.06 -24.14
N TYR A 206 6.20 -8.08 -24.85
CA TYR A 206 7.63 -8.39 -24.88
C TYR A 206 8.20 -8.43 -26.30
N TYR A 207 9.53 -8.32 -26.36
CA TYR A 207 10.31 -8.38 -27.59
C TYR A 207 11.71 -8.94 -27.31
N TYR A 208 12.45 -9.24 -28.37
CA TYR A 208 13.82 -9.70 -28.30
C TYR A 208 14.79 -8.68 -28.89
N THR A 209 16.02 -8.66 -28.39
CA THR A 209 17.16 -7.94 -28.99
C THR A 209 18.36 -8.86 -29.11
N LEU A 210 19.23 -8.61 -30.08
CA LEU A 210 20.51 -9.32 -30.24
C LEU A 210 21.64 -8.43 -29.71
N ASP A 211 22.56 -8.98 -28.92
CA ASP A 211 23.83 -8.32 -28.51
C ASP A 211 23.68 -6.90 -27.92
N ASN A 212 22.55 -6.65 -27.23
CA ASN A 212 22.14 -5.34 -26.72
C ASN A 212 21.92 -4.25 -27.79
N GLU A 213 21.67 -4.62 -29.05
CA GLU A 213 21.14 -3.72 -30.06
C GLU A 213 19.72 -3.23 -29.67
N ASN A 214 19.36 -2.02 -30.13
CA ASN A 214 18.03 -1.46 -29.88
C ASN A 214 16.93 -2.00 -30.82
N THR A 215 17.30 -2.82 -31.80
CA THR A 215 16.36 -3.36 -32.78
C THR A 215 15.47 -4.39 -32.12
N ARG A 216 14.15 -4.13 -32.11
CA ARG A 216 13.15 -5.00 -31.49
C ARG A 216 12.73 -6.11 -32.46
N TYR A 217 12.77 -7.35 -32.01
CA TYR A 217 12.40 -8.53 -32.77
C TYR A 217 11.27 -9.32 -32.10
N SER A 218 10.43 -9.97 -32.91
CA SER A 218 9.58 -11.08 -32.48
C SER A 218 10.16 -12.41 -32.94
N PHE A 219 9.89 -13.48 -32.18
CA PHE A 219 10.28 -14.84 -32.55
C PHE A 219 9.21 -15.50 -33.42
N ASN A 220 9.58 -15.98 -34.61
CA ASN A 220 8.64 -16.65 -35.52
C ASN A 220 8.83 -18.16 -35.61
N GLY A 221 10.05 -18.64 -35.40
CA GLY A 221 10.37 -20.05 -35.54
C GLY A 221 11.87 -20.31 -35.69
N ALA A 222 12.20 -21.49 -36.19
CA ALA A 222 13.59 -21.92 -36.35
C ALA A 222 13.73 -22.86 -37.55
N GLU A 223 14.93 -22.92 -38.12
CA GLU A 223 15.31 -23.92 -39.12
C GLU A 223 16.06 -25.04 -38.41
N GLY A 224 15.32 -26.08 -38.01
CA GLY A 224 15.83 -27.13 -37.14
C GLY A 224 16.46 -26.56 -35.87
N ASP A 225 17.61 -27.11 -35.50
CA ASP A 225 18.41 -26.65 -34.34
C ASP A 225 19.62 -25.81 -34.77
N THR A 226 19.59 -25.23 -35.98
CA THR A 226 20.74 -24.52 -36.56
C THR A 226 20.58 -23.01 -36.67
N ALA A 227 19.36 -22.52 -36.77
CA ALA A 227 19.08 -21.09 -36.92
C ALA A 227 17.73 -20.66 -36.34
N LEU A 228 17.68 -19.45 -35.80
CA LEU A 228 16.47 -18.77 -35.33
C LEU A 228 15.92 -17.86 -36.44
N LYS A 229 14.59 -17.82 -36.57
CA LYS A 229 13.87 -16.84 -37.41
C LYS A 229 13.21 -15.80 -36.54
N LEU A 230 13.66 -14.57 -36.71
CA LEU A 230 13.15 -13.38 -36.04
C LEU A 230 12.48 -12.47 -37.07
N THR A 231 11.48 -11.68 -36.67
CA THR A 231 10.96 -10.58 -37.48
C THR A 231 11.28 -9.26 -36.81
N ASN A 232 11.86 -8.33 -37.57
CA ASN A 232 12.02 -6.96 -37.14
C ASN A 232 10.64 -6.32 -36.96
N MET A 233 10.33 -5.86 -35.74
CA MET A 233 9.01 -5.32 -35.43
C MET A 233 8.73 -3.95 -36.08
N ALA A 234 9.77 -3.23 -36.52
CA ALA A 234 9.61 -1.95 -37.21
C ALA A 234 9.44 -2.11 -38.72
N THR A 235 10.19 -3.02 -39.36
CA THR A 235 10.21 -3.18 -40.82
C THR A 235 9.43 -4.38 -41.34
N SER A 236 9.00 -5.29 -40.45
CA SER A 236 8.43 -6.61 -40.79
C SER A 236 9.37 -7.54 -41.56
N GLU A 237 10.65 -7.20 -41.69
CA GLU A 237 11.64 -8.03 -42.38
C GLU A 237 12.06 -9.21 -41.50
N GLU A 238 12.25 -10.38 -42.13
CA GLU A 238 12.78 -11.56 -41.46
C GLU A 238 14.31 -11.48 -41.32
N ARG A 239 14.82 -11.78 -40.13
CA ARG A 239 16.24 -11.96 -39.83
C ARG A 239 16.46 -13.41 -39.40
N THR A 240 17.36 -14.09 -40.10
CA THR A 240 17.83 -15.43 -39.72
C THR A 240 19.13 -15.28 -38.96
N VAL A 241 19.21 -15.84 -37.75
CA VAL A 241 20.41 -15.83 -36.91
C VAL A 241 20.90 -17.25 -36.75
N THR A 242 22.15 -17.50 -37.15
CA THR A 242 22.73 -18.84 -37.10
C THR A 242 23.52 -19.03 -35.81
N LYS A 243 23.63 -20.27 -35.36
CA LYS A 243 24.37 -20.65 -34.14
C LYS A 243 25.86 -20.25 -34.11
N ASN A 244 26.43 -19.87 -35.24
CA ASN A 244 27.83 -19.47 -35.37
C ASN A 244 28.02 -17.95 -35.31
N ASP A 245 26.92 -17.18 -35.25
CA ASP A 245 26.99 -15.71 -35.22
C ASP A 245 27.48 -15.19 -33.86
N ALA A 246 27.55 -16.06 -32.83
CA ALA A 246 28.01 -15.77 -31.47
C ALA A 246 27.21 -14.65 -30.76
N SER A 247 25.96 -14.46 -31.16
CA SER A 247 25.06 -13.46 -30.57
C SER A 247 24.38 -13.96 -29.30
N THR A 248 24.07 -13.05 -28.38
CA THR A 248 23.18 -13.29 -27.24
C THR A 248 21.79 -12.75 -27.55
N LEU A 249 20.77 -13.58 -27.34
CA LEU A 249 19.38 -13.18 -27.43
C LEU A 249 18.91 -12.69 -26.06
N TYR A 250 18.40 -11.46 -25.99
CA TYR A 250 17.83 -10.89 -24.78
C TYR A 250 16.32 -10.84 -24.90
N LEU A 251 15.61 -11.35 -23.91
CA LEU A 251 14.18 -11.18 -23.75
C LEU A 251 13.92 -9.90 -22.94
N ARG A 252 13.11 -9.00 -23.50
CA ARG A 252 12.81 -7.70 -22.93
C ARG A 252 11.31 -7.43 -22.87
N TYR A 253 10.87 -6.67 -21.88
CA TYR A 253 9.50 -6.15 -21.81
C TYR A 253 9.42 -4.70 -22.31
N SER A 254 8.25 -4.32 -22.84
CA SER A 254 7.98 -2.96 -23.32
C SER A 254 7.42 -2.13 -22.18
N MET A 255 8.17 -1.13 -21.72
CA MET A 255 7.70 -0.18 -20.71
C MET A 255 6.71 0.87 -21.27
N ASP A 256 6.62 0.98 -22.60
CA ASP A 256 5.83 2.01 -23.29
C ASP A 256 4.33 1.69 -23.38
N THR A 257 3.88 0.53 -22.91
CA THR A 257 2.49 0.09 -23.03
C THR A 257 1.67 0.48 -21.80
N ASP A 258 0.43 0.97 -22.01
CA ASP A 258 -0.58 1.03 -20.96
C ASP A 258 -0.88 -0.41 -20.52
N SER A 259 -0.19 -0.81 -19.46
CA SER A 259 -0.08 -2.20 -19.07
C SER A 259 -1.14 -2.47 -18.02
N ALA A 260 -1.93 -3.51 -18.26
CA ALA A 260 -2.71 -4.11 -17.20
C ALA A 260 -1.76 -4.52 -16.05
N CYS A 261 -2.28 -4.62 -14.83
CA CYS A 261 -1.48 -4.99 -13.68
C CYS A 261 -2.27 -5.87 -12.72
N ILE A 262 -1.55 -6.49 -11.80
CA ILE A 262 -2.13 -7.24 -10.69
C ILE A 262 -1.45 -6.77 -9.42
N PHE A 263 -2.23 -6.46 -8.39
CA PHE A 263 -1.71 -6.28 -7.05
C PHE A 263 -1.88 -7.57 -6.25
N THR A 264 -0.82 -8.02 -5.59
CA THR A 264 -0.87 -9.17 -4.68
C THR A 264 -0.39 -8.77 -3.30
N ARG A 265 -1.16 -9.06 -2.25
CA ARG A 265 -0.72 -8.80 -0.88
C ARG A 265 0.51 -9.64 -0.53
N ILE A 266 1.55 -9.00 -0.02
CA ILE A 266 2.72 -9.68 0.53
C ILE A 266 2.44 -9.91 2.01
N ASN A 267 2.23 -11.18 2.38
CA ASN A 267 2.02 -11.57 3.76
C ASN A 267 3.38 -11.86 4.41
N GLY A 268 3.89 -10.92 5.19
CA GLY A 268 5.13 -11.04 5.95
C GLY A 268 5.12 -10.08 7.13
N ASN A 269 5.70 -10.51 8.25
CA ASN A 269 6.02 -9.63 9.36
C ASN A 269 7.28 -8.86 8.97
N ASP A 270 7.13 -7.61 8.56
CA ASP A 270 8.23 -6.68 8.64
C ASP A 270 7.93 -5.75 9.81
N GLU A 271 8.68 -6.01 10.89
CA GLU A 271 8.78 -5.20 12.11
C GLU A 271 8.96 -3.70 11.81
#